data_AF-A0A654D485-F1
#
_entry.id   AF-A0A654D485-F1
#
_cell.length_a   1.000
_cell.length_b   1.000
_cell.length_c   1.000
_cell.angle_alpha   90.00
_cell.angle_beta   90.00
_cell.angle_gamma   90.00
#
_symmetry.space_group_name_H-M   'P 1'
#
loop_
_entity.id
_entity.type
_entity.pdbx_description
1 polymer ?
#
loop_
_entity_poly.entity_id
_entity_poly.type
_entity_poly.pdbx_seq_one_letter_code
_entity_poly.pdbx_strand_id
1 'polypeptide(L)'
;MPDCTSKIKKALAEVLTKSEENGDLVIATAIINDITEPMAEAVKTAYAGIFTTQELAALSNLVFQATSDETFYDWEMPTLVGYTREEMQALGAKLRELAIL
;
A
#
# COMPACT_ATOMS: atom_id res chain seq x y z
N MET A 1 -9.55 7.65 4.49
CA MET A 1 -9.41 6.97 3.17
C MET A 1 -9.64 5.48 3.36
N PRO A 2 -10.15 4.75 2.34
CA PRO A 2 -10.50 3.34 2.53
C PRO A 2 -9.24 2.54 2.84
N ASP A 3 -9.22 1.98 4.05
CA ASP A 3 -8.16 1.16 4.62
C ASP A 3 -7.67 0.14 3.58
N CYS A 4 -6.38 0.16 3.23
CA CYS A 4 -5.80 -0.80 2.28
C CYS A 4 -6.10 -2.24 2.68
N THR A 5 -6.21 -2.52 3.98
CA THR A 5 -6.63 -3.81 4.53
C THR A 5 -8.06 -4.15 4.11
N SER A 6 -8.98 -3.19 4.15
CA SER A 6 -10.36 -3.40 3.69
C SER A 6 -10.46 -3.71 2.20
N LYS A 7 -9.57 -3.12 1.37
CA LYS A 7 -9.49 -3.40 -0.07
C LYS A 7 -8.93 -4.80 -0.33
N ILE A 8 -7.88 -5.20 0.39
CA ILE A 8 -7.28 -6.53 0.29
C ILE A 8 -8.27 -7.61 0.70
N LYS A 9 -8.98 -7.43 1.84
CA LYS A 9 -10.03 -8.35 2.29
C LYS A 9 -11.13 -8.52 1.24
N LYS A 10 -11.61 -7.41 0.65
CA LYS A 10 -12.64 -7.46 -0.41
C LYS A 10 -12.16 -8.18 -1.67
N ALA A 11 -10.94 -7.91 -2.13
CA ALA A 11 -10.37 -8.56 -3.29
C ALA A 11 -10.18 -10.07 -3.06
N LEU A 12 -9.70 -10.46 -1.87
CA LEU A 12 -9.57 -11.86 -1.48
C LEU A 12 -10.94 -12.55 -1.42
N ALA A 13 -11.95 -11.91 -0.83
CA ALA A 13 -13.31 -12.44 -0.77
C ALA A 13 -13.87 -12.69 -2.18
N GLU A 14 -13.75 -11.73 -3.09
CA GLU A 14 -14.23 -11.88 -4.47
C GLU A 14 -13.54 -13.04 -5.21
N VAL A 15 -12.23 -13.20 -5.04
CA VAL A 15 -11.48 -14.30 -5.68
C VAL A 15 -11.90 -15.65 -5.09
N LEU A 16 -11.99 -15.74 -3.76
CA LEU A 16 -12.38 -16.97 -3.08
C LEU A 16 -13.79 -17.43 -3.47
N THR A 17 -14.75 -16.51 -3.53
CA THR A 17 -16.12 -16.82 -3.98
C THR A 17 -16.13 -17.27 -5.44
N LYS A 18 -15.40 -16.60 -6.33
CA LYS A 18 -15.31 -17.03 -7.74
C LYS A 18 -14.64 -18.40 -7.90
N SER A 19 -13.59 -18.68 -7.13
CA SER A 19 -12.92 -19.98 -7.15
C SER A 19 -13.80 -21.09 -6.58
N GLU A 20 -14.67 -20.79 -5.61
CA GLU A 20 -15.68 -21.72 -5.15
C GLU A 20 -16.75 -22.00 -6.23
N GLU A 21 -17.25 -20.95 -6.89
CA GLU A 21 -18.22 -21.07 -7.99
C GLU A 21 -17.66 -21.88 -9.18
N ASN A 22 -16.37 -21.73 -9.47
CA ASN A 22 -15.68 -22.49 -10.51
C ASN A 22 -15.36 -23.94 -10.11
N GLY A 23 -15.55 -24.29 -8.83
CA GLY A 23 -15.23 -25.61 -8.29
C GLY A 23 -13.73 -25.87 -8.08
N ASP A 24 -12.90 -24.83 -8.12
CA ASP A 24 -11.46 -24.93 -7.87
C ASP A 24 -11.16 -25.20 -6.38
N LEU A 25 -12.06 -24.77 -5.50
CA LEU A 25 -12.00 -24.97 -4.06
C LEU A 25 -13.41 -25.10 -3.47
N VAL A 26 -13.50 -25.52 -2.20
CA VAL A 26 -14.77 -25.56 -1.45
C VAL A 26 -14.58 -24.80 -0.14
N ILE A 27 -15.43 -23.82 0.13
CA ILE A 27 -15.39 -23.03 1.36
C ILE A 27 -16.36 -23.68 2.36
N ALA A 28 -15.81 -24.37 3.35
CA ALA A 28 -16.62 -25.07 4.35
C ALA A 28 -17.23 -24.14 5.43
N THR A 29 -16.85 -22.87 5.46
CA THR A 29 -17.37 -21.87 6.40
C THR A 29 -18.40 -20.96 5.72
N ALA A 30 -19.44 -20.58 6.45
CA ALA A 30 -20.41 -19.58 5.99
C ALA A 30 -19.89 -18.13 6.09
N ILE A 31 -18.76 -17.92 6.77
CA ILE A 31 -18.21 -16.60 7.07
C ILE A 31 -16.89 -16.42 6.30
N ILE A 32 -16.96 -15.78 5.13
CA ILE A 32 -15.80 -15.52 4.27
C ILE A 32 -14.75 -14.60 4.94
N ASN A 33 -15.18 -13.79 5.91
CA ASN A 33 -14.29 -12.92 6.67
C ASN A 33 -13.28 -13.73 7.51
N ASP A 34 -13.68 -14.89 8.04
CA ASP A 34 -12.84 -15.72 8.90
C ASP A 34 -11.63 -16.29 8.15
N ILE A 35 -11.74 -16.46 6.82
CA ILE A 35 -10.63 -16.91 5.96
C ILE A 35 -9.87 -15.75 5.32
N THR A 36 -10.55 -14.66 4.98
CA THR A 36 -9.93 -13.51 4.30
C THR A 36 -9.12 -12.63 5.24
N GLU A 37 -9.49 -12.56 6.52
CA GLU A 37 -8.78 -11.78 7.53
C GLU A 37 -7.35 -12.30 7.82
N PRO A 38 -7.13 -13.59 8.14
CA PRO A 38 -5.77 -14.12 8.33
C PRO A 38 -4.96 -14.10 7.03
N MET A 39 -5.60 -14.26 5.86
CA MET A 39 -4.93 -14.13 4.57
C MET A 39 -4.47 -12.69 4.30
N ALA A 40 -5.30 -11.70 4.61
CA ALA A 40 -4.94 -10.29 4.48
C ALA A 40 -3.76 -9.93 5.40
N GLU A 41 -3.73 -10.45 6.63
CA GLU A 41 -2.61 -10.28 7.55
C GLU A 41 -1.33 -10.98 7.08
N ALA A 42 -1.43 -12.18 6.48
CA ALA A 42 -0.27 -12.86 5.89
C ALA A 42 0.31 -12.07 4.69
N VAL A 43 -0.55 -11.54 3.82
CA VAL A 43 -0.16 -10.66 2.70
C VAL A 43 0.47 -9.38 3.24
N LYS A 44 -0.13 -8.76 4.27
CA LYS A 44 0.43 -7.58 4.95
C LYS A 44 1.81 -7.90 5.50
N THR A 45 2.00 -9.03 6.16
CA THR A 45 3.29 -9.44 6.72
C THR A 45 4.35 -9.64 5.62
N ALA A 46 3.97 -10.25 4.49
CA ALA A 46 4.87 -10.41 3.35
C ALA A 46 5.26 -9.07 2.69
N TYR A 47 4.33 -8.10 2.66
CA TYR A 47 4.54 -6.81 2.01
C TYR A 47 5.18 -5.76 2.93
N ALA A 48 4.75 -5.68 4.18
CA ALA A 48 5.28 -4.80 5.23
C ALA A 48 6.66 -5.24 5.74
N GLY A 49 7.10 -6.47 5.41
CA GLY A 49 8.46 -6.92 5.68
C GLY A 49 9.55 -6.19 4.87
N ILE A 50 9.17 -5.35 3.89
CA ILE A 50 10.13 -4.64 3.03
C ILE A 50 10.58 -3.31 3.66
N PHE A 51 9.70 -2.62 4.39
CA PHE A 51 10.03 -1.38 5.09
C PHE A 51 9.28 -1.31 6.42
N THR A 52 10.01 -0.99 7.49
CA THR A 52 9.44 -0.65 8.80
C THR A 52 8.67 0.66 8.73
N THR A 53 7.73 0.87 9.67
CA THR A 53 7.01 2.14 9.82
C THR A 53 7.95 3.34 9.99
N GLN A 54 9.09 3.14 10.66
CA GLN A 54 10.11 4.17 10.81
C GLN A 54 10.82 4.50 9.49
N GLU A 55 11.14 3.51 8.66
CA GLU A 55 11.73 3.71 7.33
C GLU A 55 10.76 4.42 6.39
N LEU A 56 9.48 4.04 6.40
CA LEU A 56 8.44 4.70 5.62
C LEU A 56 8.25 6.17 6.05
N ALA A 57 8.27 6.45 7.35
CA ALA A 57 8.20 7.82 7.87
C ALA A 57 9.46 8.63 7.48
N ALA A 58 10.65 8.03 7.54
CA ALA A 58 11.89 8.66 7.12
C ALA A 58 11.89 9.00 5.62
N LEU A 59 11.46 8.07 4.77
CA LEU A 59 11.34 8.28 3.33
C LEU A 59 10.30 9.37 3.01
N SER A 60 9.15 9.35 3.68
CA SER A 60 8.13 10.40 3.54
C SER A 60 8.69 11.78 3.88
N ASN A 61 9.37 11.92 5.02
CA ASN A 61 9.97 13.19 5.43
C ASN A 61 11.05 13.66 4.45
N LEU A 62 11.87 12.75 3.93
CA LEU A 62 12.89 13.07 2.93
C LEU A 62 12.27 13.60 1.64
N VAL A 63 11.17 12.99 1.19
CA VAL A 63 10.41 13.46 0.03
C VAL A 63 9.80 14.84 0.26
N PHE A 64 9.21 15.10 1.44
CA PHE A 64 8.67 16.42 1.75
C PHE A 64 9.77 17.48 1.86
N GLN A 65 10.92 17.16 2.45
CA GLN A 65 12.05 18.06 2.50
C GLN A 65 12.57 18.39 1.10
N ALA A 66 12.76 17.38 0.25
CA ALA A 66 13.25 17.55 -1.12
C ALA A 66 12.29 18.38 -1.98
N THR A 67 10.98 18.20 -1.83
CA THR A 67 9.96 18.94 -2.60
C THR A 67 9.64 20.32 -2.03
N SER A 68 10.05 20.62 -0.79
CA SER A 68 9.85 21.93 -0.16
C SER A 68 10.81 23.02 -0.66
N ASP A 69 11.97 22.63 -1.19
CA ASP A 69 12.90 23.55 -1.82
C ASP A 69 12.58 23.63 -3.32
N GLU A 70 11.93 24.71 -3.71
CA GLU A 70 11.47 24.88 -5.08
C GLU A 70 12.65 24.93 -6.07
N THR A 71 13.73 25.60 -5.68
CA THR A 71 14.98 25.74 -6.45
C THR A 71 15.68 24.41 -6.68
N PHE A 72 15.68 23.54 -5.67
CA PHE A 72 16.32 22.23 -5.74
C PHE A 72 15.50 21.25 -6.58
N TYR A 73 14.18 21.23 -6.38
CA TYR A 73 13.32 20.24 -7.03
C TYR A 73 12.89 20.62 -8.46
N ASP A 74 12.85 21.89 -8.88
CA ASP A 74 12.45 22.24 -10.27
C ASP A 74 13.59 22.16 -11.29
N TRP A 75 14.82 21.89 -10.84
CA TRP A 75 15.96 21.84 -11.74
C TRP A 75 16.20 20.43 -12.30
N GLU A 76 17.16 19.67 -11.77
CA GLU A 76 17.50 18.35 -12.34
C GLU A 76 16.71 17.19 -11.72
N MET A 77 16.18 17.39 -10.51
CA MET A 77 15.49 16.35 -9.74
C MET A 77 14.29 15.71 -10.47
N PRO A 78 13.41 16.44 -11.19
CA PRO A 78 12.27 15.81 -11.87
C PRO A 78 12.72 14.90 -13.00
N THR A 79 13.84 15.23 -13.64
CA THR A 79 14.42 14.44 -14.74
C THR A 79 15.15 13.21 -14.19
N LEU A 80 15.87 13.34 -13.07
CA LEU A 80 16.60 12.25 -12.44
C LEU A 80 15.69 11.24 -11.74
N VAL A 81 14.64 11.72 -11.10
CA VAL A 81 13.69 10.91 -10.32
C VAL A 81 12.52 10.43 -11.19
N GLY A 82 12.24 11.11 -12.31
CA GLY A 82 11.15 10.78 -13.21
C GLY A 82 9.76 11.15 -12.68
N TYR A 83 9.70 12.01 -11.65
CA TYR A 83 8.47 12.49 -11.02
C TYR A 83 8.50 14.01 -10.91
N THR A 84 7.39 14.67 -11.26
CA THR A 84 7.23 16.10 -10.96
C THR A 84 7.20 16.33 -9.45
N ARG A 85 7.34 17.59 -9.04
CA ARG A 85 7.25 17.97 -7.61
C ARG A 85 5.93 17.49 -7.00
N GLU A 86 4.82 17.72 -7.69
CA GLU A 86 3.49 17.35 -7.20
C GLU A 86 3.34 15.82 -7.08
N GLU A 87 3.84 15.08 -8.06
CA GLU A 87 3.81 13.61 -8.04
C GLU A 87 4.66 13.05 -6.91
N MET A 88 5.80 13.68 -6.64
CA MET A 88 6.67 13.27 -5.55
C MET A 88 6.08 13.61 -4.18
N GLN A 89 5.43 14.76 -4.03
CA GLN A 89 4.65 15.05 -2.82
C GLN A 89 3.52 14.04 -2.60
N ALA A 90 2.83 13.64 -3.67
CA ALA A 90 1.81 12.59 -3.59
C ALA A 90 2.39 11.23 -3.18
N LEU A 91 3.61 10.90 -3.60
CA LEU A 91 4.33 9.71 -3.14
C LEU A 91 4.69 9.81 -1.65
N GLY A 92 5.20 10.96 -1.20
CA GLY A 92 5.50 11.23 0.21
C GLY A 92 4.28 11.06 1.11
N ALA A 93 3.11 11.50 0.66
CA ALA A 93 1.83 11.29 1.36
C ALA A 93 1.44 9.80 1.45
N LYS A 94 1.55 9.05 0.35
CA LYS A 94 1.28 7.60 0.34
C LYS A 94 2.20 6.84 1.30
N LEU A 95 3.49 7.19 1.32
CA LEU A 95 4.47 6.59 2.24
C LEU A 95 4.12 6.90 3.70
N ARG A 96 3.66 8.11 3.99
CA ARG A 96 3.21 8.50 5.34
C ARG A 96 1.98 7.72 5.79
N GLU A 97 1.02 7.53 4.90
CA GLU A 97 -0.18 6.72 5.19
C GLU A 97 0.18 5.26 5.48
N LEU A 98 1.15 4.70 4.75
CA LEU A 98 1.66 3.35 5.00
C LEU A 98 2.43 3.24 6.31
N ALA A 99 3.04 4.32 6.80
CA ALA A 99 3.76 4.35 8.07
C ALA A 99 2.84 4.38 9.31
N ILE A 100 1.55 4.68 9.14
CA ILE A 100 0.56 4.81 10.23
C ILE A 100 -0.32 3.54 10.35
N LEU A 101 -0.13 2.56 9.46
CA LEU A 101 -0.79 1.24 9.43
C LEU A 101 -0.16 0.21 10.39
#